data_AF-A0A7W1JHM4-F1
#
_entry.id   AF-A0A7W1JHM4-F1
#
_cell.length_a   1.000
_cell.length_b   1.000
_cell.length_c   1.000
_cell.angle_alpha   90.00
_cell.angle_beta   90.00
_cell.angle_gamma   90.00
#
_symmetry.space_group_name_H-M   'P 1'
#
loop_
_entity.id
_entity.type
_entity.pdbx_description
1 polymer ?
#
loop_
_entity_poly.entity_id
_entity_poly.type
_entity_poly.pdbx_seq_one_letter_code
_entity_poly.pdbx_strand_id
1 'polypeptide(L)'
;TGRNTHAVNPYKVPSEAAFTRAERVVNLLLKRHRAEHGRYPHAMALVLWGLDNIKTEGEGVAQALWLLGVRPVRDAMNRATEIELIPLDVLGRPRVDVVMTVSGIFRDLFGATMNLLDKAVRAVAALDESVESNYVRRHVDAQMKDEGVSFDEAALRVFSNAPGNYGTNVNFMVMDSQWDSSSALGDLFVTRKCFAYGRDGEGRMVEGREARGAMNRALANVEATYQNIDSFEIGITDVDHYFEYLGGVSKAVEKQSQARPAIYLSDGLSMETKVRSLEETVRLETRAKTLNPKWYEGMLAHGFRGVAEIENHVVNTFGWSATTGAVDDWIYTEVAETFVLNEGMLERLRHLNPHSARSLVARLLEAEGRGFWQAEREVIERLREVFAGLEDQLEGVA
;
A
#
# COMPACT_ATOMS: atom_id res chain seq x y z
N THR A 1 7.39 -16.07 22.15
CA THR A 1 7.97 -14.82 22.71
C THR A 1 9.20 -15.18 23.54
N GLY A 2 9.91 -14.20 24.12
CA GLY A 2 11.04 -14.45 25.04
C GLY A 2 12.34 -15.00 24.40
N ARG A 3 12.56 -14.77 23.10
CA ARG A 3 13.75 -15.20 22.35
C ARG A 3 14.32 -14.05 21.53
N ASN A 4 15.61 -14.11 21.19
CA ASN A 4 16.21 -13.19 20.23
C ASN A 4 15.75 -13.56 18.81
N THR A 5 14.75 -12.83 18.30
CA THR A 5 14.14 -13.09 17.00
C THR A 5 15.09 -12.70 15.85
N HIS A 6 15.00 -13.42 14.74
CA HIS A 6 15.74 -13.12 13.50
C HIS A 6 14.80 -13.17 12.30
N ALA A 7 15.19 -12.51 11.20
CA ALA A 7 14.50 -12.58 9.91
C ALA A 7 14.77 -13.92 9.20
N VAL A 8 14.49 -13.98 7.90
CA VAL A 8 14.78 -15.14 7.02
C VAL A 8 16.07 -14.94 6.23
N ASN A 9 16.65 -16.02 5.72
CA ASN A 9 17.76 -15.92 4.76
C ASN A 9 17.24 -15.30 3.44
N PRO A 10 17.72 -14.13 3.01
CA PRO A 10 17.18 -13.42 1.84
C PRO A 10 17.37 -14.19 0.53
N TYR A 11 18.37 -15.05 0.43
CA TYR A 11 18.57 -15.90 -0.76
C TYR A 11 17.52 -16.99 -0.90
N LYS A 12 16.73 -17.28 0.14
CA LYS A 12 15.64 -18.26 0.06
C LYS A 12 14.32 -17.66 -0.39
N VAL A 13 14.25 -16.34 -0.55
CA VAL A 13 13.05 -15.58 -0.89
C VAL A 13 13.00 -15.33 -2.41
N PRO A 14 11.90 -15.68 -3.10
CA PRO A 14 10.67 -16.28 -2.55
C PRO A 14 10.77 -17.81 -2.42
N SER A 15 10.15 -18.39 -1.39
CA SER A 15 10.06 -19.85 -1.21
C SER A 15 9.18 -20.52 -2.28
N GLU A 16 9.36 -21.82 -2.50
CA GLU A 16 8.49 -22.58 -3.44
C GLU A 16 7.03 -22.54 -3.00
N ALA A 17 6.78 -22.63 -1.68
CA ALA A 17 5.44 -22.51 -1.13
C ALA A 17 4.86 -21.10 -1.34
N ALA A 18 5.68 -20.05 -1.16
CA ALA A 18 5.28 -18.68 -1.47
C ALA A 18 4.93 -18.51 -2.96
N PHE A 19 5.68 -19.16 -3.85
CA PHE A 19 5.42 -19.14 -5.28
C PHE A 19 4.09 -19.81 -5.67
N THR A 20 3.81 -20.98 -5.11
CA THR A 20 2.53 -21.68 -5.31
C THR A 20 1.34 -20.87 -4.79
N ARG A 21 1.47 -20.19 -3.65
CA ARG A 21 0.41 -19.31 -3.13
C ARG A 21 0.22 -18.09 -4.05
N ALA A 22 1.32 -17.45 -4.46
CA ALA A 22 1.29 -16.29 -5.34
C ALA A 22 0.58 -16.56 -6.68
N GLU A 23 0.81 -17.71 -7.31
CA GLU A 23 0.09 -18.11 -8.52
C GLU A 23 -1.42 -18.06 -8.32
N ARG A 24 -1.93 -18.63 -7.22
CA ARG A 24 -3.36 -18.59 -6.88
C ARG A 24 -3.86 -17.17 -6.66
N VAL A 25 -3.14 -16.36 -5.87
CA VAL A 25 -3.57 -14.99 -5.53
C VAL A 25 -3.61 -14.09 -6.77
N VAL A 26 -2.56 -14.12 -7.59
CA VAL A 26 -2.50 -13.31 -8.81
C VAL A 26 -3.57 -13.74 -9.81
N ASN A 27 -3.86 -15.03 -9.94
CA ASN A 27 -4.93 -15.49 -10.83
C ASN A 27 -6.31 -14.99 -10.35
N LEU A 28 -6.56 -14.95 -9.04
CA LEU A 28 -7.78 -14.34 -8.48
C LEU A 28 -7.83 -12.83 -8.73
N LEU A 29 -6.71 -12.13 -8.52
CA LEU A 29 -6.57 -10.69 -8.75
C LEU A 29 -6.86 -10.32 -10.22
N LEU A 30 -6.21 -11.00 -11.16
CA LEU A 30 -6.40 -10.76 -12.59
C LEU A 30 -7.81 -11.14 -13.05
N LYS A 31 -8.39 -12.23 -12.50
CA LYS A 31 -9.77 -12.62 -12.78
C LYS A 31 -10.75 -11.54 -12.30
N ARG A 32 -10.54 -11.00 -11.10
CA ARG A 32 -11.35 -9.92 -10.54
C ARG A 32 -11.26 -8.66 -11.40
N HIS A 33 -10.04 -8.19 -11.68
CA HIS A 33 -9.84 -7.01 -12.51
C HIS A 33 -10.47 -7.17 -13.90
N ARG A 34 -10.34 -8.35 -14.52
CA ARG A 34 -10.97 -8.64 -15.82
C ARG A 34 -12.51 -8.67 -15.74
N ALA A 35 -13.09 -9.12 -14.63
CA ALA A 35 -14.53 -9.08 -14.45
C ALA A 35 -15.06 -7.64 -14.30
N GLU A 36 -14.30 -6.77 -13.64
CA GLU A 36 -14.66 -5.36 -13.40
C GLU A 36 -14.38 -4.47 -14.63
N HIS A 37 -13.32 -4.75 -15.39
CA HIS A 37 -12.84 -3.87 -16.48
C HIS A 37 -12.84 -4.50 -17.88
N GLY A 38 -13.21 -5.77 -18.01
CA GLY A 38 -13.32 -6.50 -19.29
C GLY A 38 -12.00 -6.98 -19.90
N ARG A 39 -10.84 -6.57 -19.36
CA ARG A 39 -9.50 -6.92 -19.87
C ARG A 39 -8.48 -7.09 -18.73
N TYR A 40 -7.29 -7.60 -19.04
CA TYR A 40 -6.17 -7.60 -18.11
C TYR A 40 -5.63 -6.17 -17.92
N PRO A 41 -5.11 -5.83 -16.72
CA PRO A 41 -4.42 -4.56 -16.53
C PRO A 41 -3.13 -4.54 -17.35
N HIS A 42 -2.84 -3.41 -18.00
CA HIS A 42 -1.59 -3.26 -18.76
C HIS A 42 -0.38 -3.18 -17.82
N ALA A 43 -0.48 -2.40 -16.74
CA ALA A 43 0.50 -2.37 -15.68
C ALA A 43 -0.15 -2.33 -14.29
N MET A 44 0.57 -2.84 -13.31
CA MET A 44 0.20 -2.79 -11.89
C MET A 44 1.32 -2.19 -11.04
N ALA A 45 0.98 -1.41 -10.02
CA ALA A 45 1.93 -1.00 -9.00
C ALA A 45 1.80 -1.85 -7.73
N LEU A 46 2.89 -2.43 -7.26
CA LEU A 46 2.94 -3.32 -6.11
C LEU A 46 3.76 -2.67 -4.98
N VAL A 47 3.21 -2.69 -3.77
CA VAL A 47 3.94 -2.37 -2.54
C VAL A 47 4.53 -3.65 -1.97
N LEU A 48 5.86 -3.70 -1.81
CA LEU A 48 6.57 -4.84 -1.21
C LEU A 48 7.20 -4.41 0.11
N TRP A 49 6.75 -5.00 1.22
CA TRP A 49 7.29 -4.72 2.55
C TRP A 49 8.32 -5.76 2.99
N GLY A 50 9.21 -5.36 3.90
CA GLY A 50 10.17 -6.30 4.46
C GLY A 50 9.46 -7.35 5.32
N LEU A 51 8.57 -6.92 6.22
CA LEU A 51 7.95 -7.79 7.22
C LEU A 51 7.01 -8.84 6.60
N ASP A 52 6.15 -8.47 5.65
CA ASP A 52 5.24 -9.44 5.02
C ASP A 52 6.04 -10.51 4.26
N ASN A 53 7.12 -10.13 3.58
CA ASN A 53 7.99 -11.07 2.87
C ASN A 53 8.85 -11.93 3.81
N ILE A 54 9.15 -11.46 5.02
CA ILE A 54 9.73 -12.32 6.08
C ILE A 54 8.70 -13.36 6.54
N LYS A 55 7.47 -12.95 6.84
CA LYS A 55 6.42 -13.84 7.38
C LYS A 55 5.93 -14.86 6.38
N THR A 56 5.81 -14.46 5.12
CA THR A 56 5.28 -15.30 4.03
C THR A 56 6.37 -16.00 3.22
N GLU A 57 7.64 -15.77 3.57
CA GLU A 57 8.82 -16.22 2.82
C GLU A 57 8.84 -15.74 1.36
N GLY A 58 8.29 -14.55 1.09
CA GLY A 58 8.40 -13.89 -0.22
C GLY A 58 7.16 -13.91 -1.09
N GLU A 59 5.96 -13.96 -0.53
CA GLU A 59 4.74 -14.07 -1.35
C GLU A 59 4.55 -12.83 -2.25
N GLY A 60 4.80 -11.62 -1.76
CA GLY A 60 4.76 -10.40 -2.59
C GLY A 60 5.75 -10.42 -3.74
N VAL A 61 6.97 -10.89 -3.50
CA VAL A 61 8.00 -11.08 -4.54
C VAL A 61 7.54 -12.10 -5.58
N ALA A 62 7.00 -13.23 -5.14
CA ALA A 62 6.49 -14.25 -6.03
C ALA A 62 5.29 -13.77 -6.86
N GLN A 63 4.42 -12.93 -6.30
CA GLN A 63 3.30 -12.32 -7.03
C GLN A 63 3.80 -11.42 -8.16
N ALA A 64 4.84 -10.61 -7.91
CA ALA A 64 5.49 -9.80 -8.96
C ALA A 64 6.10 -10.67 -10.07
N LEU A 65 6.85 -11.72 -9.71
CA LEU A 65 7.42 -12.67 -10.68
C LEU A 65 6.32 -13.38 -11.50
N TRP A 66 5.23 -13.80 -10.85
CA TRP A 66 4.11 -14.43 -11.55
C TRP A 66 3.46 -13.47 -12.52
N LEU A 67 3.16 -12.22 -12.13
CA LEU A 67 2.59 -11.20 -13.03
C LEU A 67 3.43 -11.02 -14.32
N LEU A 68 4.76 -10.95 -14.17
CA LEU A 68 5.73 -10.89 -15.27
C LEU A 68 5.80 -12.19 -16.10
N GLY A 69 5.30 -13.30 -15.56
CA GLY A 69 5.32 -14.62 -16.20
C GLY A 69 6.68 -15.30 -16.11
N VAL A 70 7.34 -15.21 -14.96
CA VAL A 70 8.64 -15.84 -14.71
C VAL A 70 8.61 -16.66 -13.43
N ARG A 71 9.46 -17.69 -13.35
CA ARG A 71 9.68 -18.50 -12.14
C ARG A 71 11.09 -18.26 -11.60
N PRO A 72 11.27 -18.17 -10.27
CA PRO A 72 12.60 -18.16 -9.68
C PRO A 72 13.25 -19.55 -9.80
N VAL A 73 14.52 -19.59 -10.18
CA VAL A 73 15.33 -20.81 -10.26
C VAL A 73 16.30 -20.84 -9.09
N ARG A 74 16.37 -22.01 -8.44
CA ARG A 74 17.21 -22.25 -7.27
C ARG A 74 18.51 -22.94 -7.69
N ASP A 75 19.63 -22.42 -7.19
CA ASP A 75 20.92 -23.08 -7.40
C ASP A 75 21.12 -24.29 -6.45
N ALA A 76 22.27 -24.96 -6.56
CA ALA A 76 22.62 -26.12 -5.72
C ALA A 76 22.69 -25.79 -4.21
N MET A 77 22.81 -24.50 -3.84
CA MET A 77 22.79 -24.01 -2.46
C MET A 77 21.39 -23.54 -2.03
N ASN A 78 20.37 -23.82 -2.85
CA ASN A 78 18.99 -23.43 -2.66
C ASN A 78 18.77 -21.90 -2.62
N ARG A 79 19.58 -21.16 -3.36
CA ARG A 79 19.48 -19.70 -3.51
C ARG A 79 18.67 -19.34 -4.76
N ALA A 80 17.64 -18.51 -4.60
CA ALA A 80 16.81 -17.99 -5.68
C ALA A 80 17.43 -16.71 -6.26
N THR A 81 18.35 -16.86 -7.21
CA THR A 81 19.06 -15.72 -7.85
C THR A 81 18.90 -15.66 -9.36
N GLU A 82 18.38 -16.73 -9.96
CA GLU A 82 18.10 -16.83 -11.39
C GLU A 82 16.60 -16.92 -11.65
N ILE A 83 16.20 -16.67 -12.91
CA ILE A 83 14.82 -16.76 -13.35
C ILE A 83 14.71 -17.66 -14.58
N GLU A 84 13.56 -18.27 -14.74
CA GLU A 84 13.14 -18.99 -15.93
C GLU A 84 11.86 -18.33 -16.45
N LEU A 85 11.76 -18.17 -17.77
CA LEU A 85 10.59 -17.61 -18.41
C LEU A 85 9.49 -18.68 -18.50
N ILE A 86 8.27 -18.33 -18.12
CA ILE A 86 7.10 -19.18 -18.40
C ILE A 86 6.65 -18.90 -19.84
N PRO A 87 6.60 -19.92 -20.71
CA PRO A 87 6.04 -19.78 -22.06
C PRO A 87 4.60 -19.25 -22.05
N LEU A 88 4.23 -18.42 -23.03
CA LEU A 88 2.90 -17.77 -23.07
C LEU A 88 1.72 -18.76 -23.15
N ASP A 89 1.92 -19.90 -23.81
CA ASP A 89 0.94 -20.99 -23.89
C ASP A 89 0.68 -21.65 -22.52
N VAL A 90 1.71 -21.76 -21.69
CA VAL A 90 1.60 -22.21 -20.30
C VAL A 90 1.03 -21.10 -19.40
N LEU A 91 1.42 -19.84 -19.63
CA LEU A 91 0.97 -18.69 -18.84
C LEU A 91 -0.52 -18.39 -19.06
N GLY A 92 -1.03 -18.62 -20.28
CA GLY A 92 -2.46 -18.50 -20.63
C GLY A 92 -3.00 -17.06 -20.65
N ARG A 93 -2.12 -16.04 -20.59
CA ARG A 93 -2.46 -14.61 -20.56
C ARG A 93 -1.26 -13.75 -20.98
N PRO A 94 -1.47 -12.45 -21.24
CA PRO A 94 -0.37 -11.51 -21.40
C PRO A 94 0.51 -11.39 -20.14
N ARG A 95 1.78 -11.03 -20.33
CA ARG A 95 2.67 -10.58 -19.26
C ARG A 95 2.26 -9.17 -18.85
N VAL A 96 2.00 -8.98 -17.56
CA VAL A 96 1.57 -7.68 -17.00
C VAL A 96 2.81 -6.91 -16.57
N ASP A 97 2.88 -5.61 -16.90
CA ASP A 97 3.97 -4.76 -16.43
C ASP A 97 3.81 -4.44 -14.94
N VAL A 98 4.91 -4.38 -14.20
CA VAL A 98 4.88 -4.31 -12.74
C VAL A 98 5.82 -3.22 -12.25
N VAL A 99 5.26 -2.17 -11.65
CA VAL A 99 6.03 -1.16 -10.92
C VAL A 99 6.11 -1.56 -9.46
N MET A 100 7.30 -1.88 -8.96
CA MET A 100 7.52 -2.38 -7.61
C MET A 100 8.09 -1.27 -6.74
N THR A 101 7.31 -0.83 -5.76
CA THR A 101 7.77 0.08 -4.71
C THR A 101 8.10 -0.73 -3.46
N VAL A 102 9.40 -0.94 -3.21
CA VAL A 102 9.87 -1.70 -2.04
C VAL A 102 10.09 -0.78 -0.85
N SER A 103 9.81 -1.21 0.38
CA SER A 103 10.11 -0.40 1.57
C SER A 103 11.63 -0.28 1.83
N GLY A 104 12.04 0.70 2.63
CA GLY A 104 13.45 0.83 3.03
C GLY A 104 13.96 -0.41 3.78
N ILE A 105 13.13 -1.02 4.63
CA ILE A 105 13.44 -2.28 5.31
C ILE A 105 13.60 -3.42 4.30
N PHE A 106 12.74 -3.47 3.27
CA PHE A 106 12.91 -4.47 2.20
C PHE A 106 14.25 -4.29 1.48
N ARG A 107 14.62 -3.05 1.13
CA ARG A 107 15.91 -2.73 0.50
C ARG A 107 17.09 -3.24 1.31
N ASP A 108 17.08 -2.98 2.62
CA ASP A 108 18.22 -3.31 3.48
C ASP A 108 18.37 -4.82 3.71
N LEU A 109 17.26 -5.59 3.66
CA LEU A 109 17.28 -7.02 3.92
C LEU A 109 17.37 -7.87 2.65
N PHE A 110 16.79 -7.43 1.54
CA PHE A 110 16.51 -8.25 0.36
C PHE A 110 17.18 -7.74 -0.93
N GLY A 111 18.39 -7.19 -0.84
CA GLY A 111 19.12 -6.69 -2.02
C GLY A 111 19.30 -7.73 -3.14
N ALA A 112 19.54 -9.01 -2.81
CA ALA A 112 19.60 -10.09 -3.80
C ALA A 112 18.25 -10.30 -4.52
N THR A 113 17.14 -10.19 -3.79
CA THR A 113 15.78 -10.31 -4.32
C THR A 113 15.40 -9.11 -5.18
N MET A 114 15.85 -7.90 -4.85
CA MET A 114 15.67 -6.73 -5.72
C MET A 114 16.37 -6.91 -7.07
N ASN A 115 17.58 -7.48 -7.06
CA ASN A 115 18.30 -7.81 -8.30
C ASN A 115 17.56 -8.91 -9.11
N LEU A 116 16.93 -9.87 -8.44
CA LEU A 116 16.10 -10.88 -9.10
C LEU A 116 14.89 -10.25 -9.81
N LEU A 117 14.21 -9.31 -9.15
CA LEU A 117 13.05 -8.60 -9.69
C LEU A 117 13.43 -7.72 -10.90
N ASP A 118 14.52 -6.96 -10.81
CA ASP A 118 15.01 -6.16 -11.93
C ASP A 118 15.46 -7.05 -13.11
N LYS A 119 16.17 -8.15 -12.83
CA LYS A 119 16.53 -9.16 -13.84
C LYS A 119 15.29 -9.70 -14.56
N ALA A 120 14.22 -10.02 -13.82
CA ALA A 120 12.97 -10.52 -14.40
C ALA A 120 12.34 -9.50 -15.36
N VAL A 121 12.23 -8.23 -14.94
CA VAL A 121 11.66 -7.15 -15.77
C VAL A 121 12.44 -6.99 -17.07
N ARG A 122 13.77 -6.90 -16.98
CA ARG A 122 14.64 -6.71 -18.15
C ARG A 122 14.59 -7.90 -19.10
N ALA A 123 14.62 -9.12 -18.55
CA ALA A 123 14.51 -10.33 -19.35
C ALA A 123 13.18 -10.36 -20.12
N VAL A 124 12.06 -10.03 -19.46
CA VAL A 124 10.74 -9.99 -20.07
C VAL A 124 10.60 -8.87 -21.10
N ALA A 125 11.14 -7.68 -20.82
CA ALA A 125 11.11 -6.54 -21.75
C ALA A 125 11.85 -6.83 -23.06
N ALA A 126 12.91 -7.65 -23.01
CA ALA A 126 13.74 -7.98 -24.17
C ALA A 126 13.20 -9.12 -25.06
N LEU A 127 12.13 -9.83 -24.63
CA LEU A 127 11.59 -10.97 -25.37
C LEU A 127 10.99 -10.56 -26.70
N ASP A 128 11.23 -11.34 -27.75
CA ASP A 128 10.59 -11.19 -29.06
C ASP A 128 9.15 -11.73 -29.05
N GLU A 129 8.29 -11.07 -28.26
CA GLU A 129 6.86 -11.34 -28.13
C GLU A 129 6.05 -10.15 -28.65
N SER A 130 4.83 -10.40 -29.12
CA SER A 130 3.91 -9.31 -29.51
C SER A 130 3.60 -8.40 -28.32
N VAL A 131 3.49 -7.09 -28.57
CA VAL A 131 3.13 -6.06 -27.58
C VAL A 131 1.74 -6.27 -26.95
N GLU A 132 0.86 -7.02 -27.61
CA GLU A 132 -0.46 -7.42 -27.08
C GLU A 132 -0.38 -8.60 -26.09
N SER A 133 0.73 -9.34 -26.10
CA SER A 133 0.98 -10.46 -25.19
C SER A 133 2.05 -10.15 -24.14
N ASN A 134 2.77 -9.03 -24.29
CA ASN A 134 3.81 -8.61 -23.37
C ASN A 134 3.72 -7.09 -23.15
N TYR A 135 3.03 -6.70 -22.07
CA TYR A 135 2.82 -5.30 -21.75
C TYR A 135 4.07 -4.60 -21.22
N VAL A 136 5.02 -5.36 -20.63
CA VAL A 136 6.33 -4.82 -20.24
C VAL A 136 7.06 -4.32 -21.49
N ARG A 137 7.17 -5.17 -22.51
CA ARG A 137 7.79 -4.80 -23.79
C ARG A 137 7.03 -3.65 -24.45
N ARG A 138 5.70 -3.70 -24.48
CA ARG A 138 4.86 -2.62 -25.04
C ARG A 138 5.24 -1.26 -24.47
N HIS A 139 5.32 -1.14 -23.15
CA HIS A 139 5.64 0.13 -22.51
C HIS A 139 7.11 0.53 -22.70
N VAL A 140 8.04 -0.42 -22.61
CA VAL A 140 9.48 -0.15 -22.84
C VAL A 140 9.73 0.31 -24.27
N ASP A 141 9.17 -0.38 -25.27
CA ASP A 141 9.30 -0.02 -26.68
C ASP A 141 8.70 1.36 -26.98
N ALA A 142 7.55 1.69 -26.38
CA ALA A 142 6.92 3.01 -26.51
C ALA A 142 7.81 4.11 -25.92
N GLN A 143 8.32 3.93 -24.70
CA GLN A 143 9.22 4.90 -24.07
C GLN A 143 10.49 5.12 -24.90
N MET A 144 11.09 4.04 -25.43
CA MET A 144 12.28 4.14 -26.26
C MET A 144 12.02 4.85 -27.60
N LYS A 145 10.87 4.59 -28.24
CA LYS A 145 10.53 5.17 -29.55
C LYS A 145 10.04 6.61 -29.46
N ASP A 146 9.16 6.89 -28.51
CA ASP A 146 8.43 8.15 -28.44
C ASP A 146 9.24 9.22 -27.67
N GLU A 147 10.05 8.81 -26.70
CA GLU A 147 10.80 9.72 -25.82
C GLU A 147 12.32 9.61 -25.99
N GLY A 148 12.82 8.63 -26.75
CA GLY A 148 14.25 8.47 -27.03
C GLY A 148 15.08 8.06 -25.81
N VAL A 149 14.46 7.48 -24.77
CA VAL A 149 15.18 6.97 -23.59
C VAL A 149 15.88 5.65 -23.90
N SER A 150 16.97 5.35 -23.19
CA SER A 150 17.66 4.07 -23.33
C SER A 150 16.81 2.92 -22.77
N PHE A 151 17.07 1.69 -23.23
CA PHE A 151 16.44 0.48 -22.68
C PHE A 151 16.62 0.39 -21.16
N ASP A 152 17.83 0.71 -20.67
CA ASP A 152 18.16 0.65 -19.24
C ASP A 152 17.33 1.61 -18.39
N GLU A 153 16.97 2.76 -18.95
CA GLU A 153 16.14 3.77 -18.31
C GLU A 153 14.65 3.40 -18.42
N ALA A 154 14.21 2.89 -19.58
CA ALA A 154 12.83 2.51 -19.84
C ALA A 154 12.39 1.26 -19.05
N ALA A 155 13.32 0.33 -18.78
CA ALA A 155 13.05 -0.92 -18.06
C ALA A 155 13.07 -0.77 -16.52
N LEU A 156 13.30 0.42 -15.96
CA LEU A 156 13.32 0.61 -14.51
C LEU A 156 11.93 0.41 -13.91
N ARG A 157 11.83 -0.56 -12.99
CA ARG A 157 10.58 -0.91 -12.31
C ARG A 157 10.72 -1.16 -10.82
N VAL A 158 11.94 -1.29 -10.30
CA VAL A 158 12.19 -1.52 -8.87
C VAL A 158 12.64 -0.22 -8.21
N PHE A 159 11.78 0.34 -7.36
CA PHE A 159 11.96 1.65 -6.75
C PHE A 159 11.91 1.57 -5.22
N SER A 160 12.74 2.37 -4.54
CA SER A 160 12.74 2.50 -3.08
C SER A 160 13.08 3.93 -2.66
N ASN A 161 13.26 4.11 -1.36
CA ASN A 161 13.87 5.30 -0.80
C ASN A 161 15.36 5.36 -1.13
N ALA A 162 15.93 6.58 -1.14
CA ALA A 162 17.38 6.76 -1.14
C ALA A 162 18.05 5.93 -0.03
N PRO A 163 19.30 5.47 -0.20
CA PRO A 163 20.02 4.73 0.83
C PRO A 163 19.99 5.47 2.18
N GLY A 164 19.76 4.71 3.26
CA GLY A 164 19.63 5.26 4.62
C GLY A 164 18.31 5.98 4.93
N ASN A 165 17.40 6.11 3.96
CA ASN A 165 16.08 6.73 4.15
C ASN A 165 14.98 5.66 4.17
N TYR A 166 13.88 5.97 4.89
CA TYR A 166 12.71 5.11 5.08
C TYR A 166 11.43 5.93 4.97
N GLY A 167 10.32 5.27 4.61
CA GLY A 167 9.00 5.90 4.56
C GLY A 167 8.81 6.90 3.42
N THR A 168 7.56 7.17 3.08
CA THR A 168 7.13 8.11 2.04
C THR A 168 6.80 9.48 2.63
N ASN A 169 6.81 9.63 3.97
CA ASN A 169 6.35 10.80 4.72
C ASN A 169 4.90 11.23 4.42
N VAL A 170 4.16 10.47 3.61
CA VAL A 170 2.73 10.74 3.34
C VAL A 170 1.93 10.60 4.63
N ASN A 171 2.26 9.60 5.46
CA ASN A 171 1.69 9.46 6.80
C ASN A 171 1.89 10.71 7.65
N PHE A 172 3.13 11.21 7.80
CA PHE A 172 3.39 12.40 8.62
C PHE A 172 2.67 13.63 8.06
N MET A 173 2.70 13.84 6.75
CA MET A 173 2.01 14.97 6.11
C MET A 173 0.50 14.92 6.38
N VAL A 174 -0.12 13.73 6.31
CA VAL A 174 -1.54 13.52 6.63
C VAL A 174 -1.82 13.71 8.12
N MET A 175 -1.02 13.08 8.99
CA MET A 175 -1.24 13.10 10.45
C MET A 175 -1.05 14.50 11.04
N ASP A 176 -0.08 15.27 10.53
CA ASP A 176 0.16 16.65 10.95
C ASP A 176 -0.75 17.66 10.21
N SER A 177 -1.61 17.19 9.31
CA SER A 177 -2.53 18.01 8.52
C SER A 177 -1.84 19.09 7.66
N GLN A 178 -0.55 18.89 7.34
CA GLN A 178 0.31 19.85 6.64
C GLN A 178 0.22 19.72 5.11
N TRP A 179 -0.99 19.81 4.56
CA TRP A 179 -1.22 19.72 3.12
C TRP A 179 -2.52 20.42 2.69
N ASP A 180 -2.45 21.14 1.57
CA ASP A 180 -3.60 21.84 0.99
C ASP A 180 -4.30 21.05 -0.11
N SER A 181 -3.53 20.27 -0.88
CA SER A 181 -4.03 19.47 -2.01
C SER A 181 -3.60 18.02 -1.90
N SER A 182 -4.52 17.10 -2.16
CA SER A 182 -4.23 15.66 -2.17
C SER A 182 -3.22 15.29 -3.27
N SER A 183 -3.03 16.13 -4.29
CA SER A 183 -1.98 15.94 -5.31
C SER A 183 -0.57 16.02 -4.72
N ALA A 184 -0.37 16.83 -3.68
CA ALA A 184 0.92 16.99 -3.01
C ALA A 184 1.38 15.68 -2.34
N LEU A 185 0.44 14.84 -1.89
CA LEU A 185 0.74 13.52 -1.31
C LEU A 185 1.37 12.59 -2.36
N GLY A 186 0.85 12.59 -3.59
CA GLY A 186 1.43 11.84 -4.71
C GLY A 186 2.82 12.34 -5.11
N ASP A 187 3.03 13.66 -5.11
CA ASP A 187 4.35 14.26 -5.39
C ASP A 187 5.38 13.93 -4.32
N LEU A 188 4.98 13.96 -3.05
CA LEU A 188 5.83 13.59 -1.92
C LEU A 188 6.21 12.11 -2.01
N PHE A 189 5.24 11.24 -2.33
CA PHE A 189 5.50 9.82 -2.55
C PHE A 189 6.58 9.62 -3.62
N VAL A 190 6.39 10.17 -4.82
CA VAL A 190 7.39 10.06 -5.91
C VAL A 190 8.73 10.63 -5.48
N THR A 191 8.76 11.80 -4.84
CA THR A 191 9.99 12.45 -4.38
C THR A 191 10.80 11.54 -3.46
N ARG A 192 10.14 10.84 -2.54
CA ARG A 192 10.82 9.99 -1.57
C ARG A 192 11.07 8.58 -2.08
N LYS A 193 10.39 8.15 -3.13
CA LYS A 193 10.40 6.76 -3.63
C LYS A 193 11.00 6.59 -5.02
N CYS A 194 11.39 7.64 -5.72
CA CYS A 194 11.89 7.56 -7.09
C CYS A 194 13.33 7.05 -7.26
N PHE A 195 13.90 6.39 -6.24
CA PHE A 195 15.27 5.88 -6.32
C PHE A 195 15.23 4.45 -6.87
N ALA A 196 15.81 4.27 -8.06
CA ALA A 196 15.84 2.99 -8.74
C ALA A 196 16.95 2.07 -8.19
N TYR A 197 16.68 0.77 -8.25
CA TYR A 197 17.59 -0.29 -7.83
C TYR A 197 17.60 -1.44 -8.83
N GLY A 198 18.74 -2.12 -8.98
CA GLY A 198 18.88 -3.25 -9.89
C GLY A 198 20.27 -3.29 -10.53
N ARG A 199 20.35 -3.70 -11.78
CA ARG A 199 21.57 -3.63 -12.59
C ARG A 199 21.31 -2.95 -13.93
N ASP A 200 22.30 -2.29 -14.49
CA ASP A 200 22.21 -1.78 -15.86
C ASP A 200 22.52 -2.89 -16.89
N GLY A 201 22.45 -2.57 -18.19
CA GLY A 201 22.69 -3.51 -19.28
C GLY A 201 24.13 -4.03 -19.36
N GLU A 202 25.07 -3.37 -18.69
CA GLU A 202 26.47 -3.82 -18.53
C GLU A 202 26.65 -4.67 -17.26
N GLY A 203 25.59 -4.86 -16.47
CA GLY A 203 25.61 -5.60 -15.22
C GLY A 203 26.15 -4.82 -14.03
N ARG A 204 26.38 -3.50 -14.15
CA ARG A 204 26.81 -2.64 -13.05
C ARG A 204 25.64 -2.42 -12.09
N MET A 205 25.93 -2.36 -10.79
CA MET A 205 24.90 -2.16 -9.77
C MET A 205 24.30 -0.75 -9.89
N VAL A 206 22.97 -0.68 -9.94
CA VAL A 206 22.20 0.54 -9.74
C VAL A 206 21.70 0.51 -8.31
N GLU A 207 22.23 1.36 -7.45
CA GLU A 207 21.87 1.40 -6.04
C GLU A 207 21.44 2.81 -5.64
N GLY A 208 20.13 3.01 -5.51
CA GLY A 208 19.60 4.28 -5.04
C GLY A 208 19.81 5.44 -6.00
N ARG A 209 19.77 5.20 -7.31
CA ARG A 209 19.89 6.27 -8.32
C ARG A 209 18.56 7.00 -8.43
N GLU A 210 18.55 8.32 -8.24
CA GLU A 210 17.34 9.12 -8.45
C GLU A 210 16.87 9.00 -9.91
N ALA A 211 15.63 8.54 -10.11
CA ALA A 211 15.05 8.21 -11.40
C ALA A 211 13.58 8.65 -11.48
N ARG A 212 13.31 9.89 -11.08
CA ARG A 212 11.95 10.49 -11.07
C ARG A 212 11.25 10.38 -12.43
N GLY A 213 11.95 10.67 -13.52
CA GLY A 213 11.39 10.57 -14.87
C GLY A 213 10.92 9.15 -15.21
N ALA A 214 11.76 8.15 -14.93
CA ALA A 214 11.40 6.75 -15.15
C ALA A 214 10.23 6.30 -14.28
N MET A 215 10.20 6.68 -13.00
CA MET A 215 9.09 6.38 -12.11
C MET A 215 7.78 6.98 -12.65
N ASN A 216 7.78 8.26 -13.04
CA ASN A 216 6.58 8.91 -13.57
C ASN A 216 6.05 8.23 -14.84
N ARG A 217 6.92 7.90 -15.80
CA ARG A 217 6.54 7.16 -17.01
C ARG A 217 5.96 5.78 -16.70
N ALA A 218 6.58 5.06 -15.77
CA ALA A 218 6.11 3.75 -15.36
C ALA A 218 4.72 3.84 -14.69
N LEU A 219 4.53 4.79 -13.76
CA LEU A 219 3.26 5.01 -13.07
C LEU A 219 2.14 5.50 -13.99
N ALA A 220 2.46 6.23 -15.07
CA ALA A 220 1.46 6.69 -16.03
C ALA A 220 0.72 5.54 -16.76
N ASN A 221 1.33 4.35 -16.82
CA ASN A 221 0.74 3.16 -17.45
C ASN A 221 -0.01 2.25 -16.46
N VAL A 222 0.02 2.57 -15.15
CA VAL A 222 -0.56 1.73 -14.10
C VAL A 222 -2.08 1.89 -14.06
N GLU A 223 -2.78 0.75 -14.09
CA GLU A 223 -4.24 0.69 -14.05
C GLU A 223 -4.77 0.09 -12.74
N ALA A 224 -3.90 -0.59 -11.99
CA ALA A 224 -4.24 -1.13 -10.68
C ALA A 224 -3.07 -1.07 -9.70
N THR A 225 -3.36 -0.81 -8.43
CA THR A 225 -2.39 -0.87 -7.33
C THR A 225 -2.73 -2.02 -6.38
N TYR A 226 -1.70 -2.56 -5.74
CA TYR A 226 -1.84 -3.79 -4.96
C TYR A 226 -0.90 -3.85 -3.76
N GLN A 227 -1.42 -4.34 -2.63
CA GLN A 227 -0.62 -4.70 -1.45
C GLN A 227 -1.18 -5.92 -0.72
N ASN A 228 -0.30 -6.74 -0.12
CA ASN A 228 -0.71 -7.80 0.79
C ASN A 228 -0.96 -7.26 2.21
N ILE A 229 -2.00 -7.76 2.86
CA ILE A 229 -2.24 -7.52 4.30
C ILE A 229 -1.36 -8.49 5.11
N ASP A 230 -0.64 -7.95 6.07
CA ASP A 230 0.49 -8.59 6.75
C ASP A 230 0.03 -9.61 7.79
N SER A 231 -0.95 -9.27 8.63
CA SER A 231 -1.51 -10.19 9.62
C SER A 231 -2.95 -9.86 10.02
N PHE A 232 -3.60 -10.72 10.80
CA PHE A 232 -4.97 -10.45 11.27
C PHE A 232 -4.96 -9.34 12.34
N GLU A 233 -3.88 -9.31 13.11
CA GLU A 233 -3.63 -8.34 14.16
C GLU A 233 -3.28 -6.97 13.58
N ILE A 234 -2.58 -6.91 12.44
CA ILE A 234 -2.14 -5.67 11.78
C ILE A 234 -2.84 -5.54 10.42
N GLY A 235 -3.98 -4.87 10.45
CA GLY A 235 -4.78 -4.49 9.29
C GLY A 235 -4.46 -3.10 8.75
N ILE A 236 -5.23 -2.69 7.76
CA ILE A 236 -5.06 -1.43 7.03
C ILE A 236 -5.43 -0.19 7.82
N THR A 237 -6.16 -0.35 8.93
CA THR A 237 -6.51 0.73 9.87
C THR A 237 -5.73 0.67 11.18
N ASP A 238 -4.97 -0.40 11.44
CA ASP A 238 -4.17 -0.52 12.66
C ASP A 238 -2.84 0.24 12.57
N VAL A 239 -2.29 0.43 11.36
CA VAL A 239 -1.03 1.15 11.13
C VAL A 239 -1.14 2.14 9.98
N ASP A 240 -0.40 3.23 10.07
CA ASP A 240 -0.35 4.30 9.09
C ASP A 240 0.38 3.92 7.79
N HIS A 241 1.30 2.95 7.88
CA HIS A 241 2.12 2.51 6.76
C HIS A 241 1.30 2.05 5.54
N TYR A 242 0.10 1.48 5.71
CA TYR A 242 -0.66 1.04 4.54
C TYR A 242 -1.12 2.20 3.66
N PHE A 243 -1.73 3.24 4.24
CA PHE A 243 -2.12 4.41 3.44
C PHE A 243 -0.89 5.24 3.03
N GLU A 244 0.18 5.21 3.84
CA GLU A 244 1.47 5.82 3.48
C GLU A 244 2.03 5.27 2.15
N TYR A 245 1.99 3.94 1.99
CA TYR A 245 2.57 3.26 0.83
C TYR A 245 1.53 2.99 -0.28
N LEU A 246 0.49 2.20 -0.02
CA LEU A 246 -0.51 1.87 -1.03
C LEU A 246 -1.35 3.09 -1.39
N GLY A 247 -1.76 3.87 -0.40
CA GLY A 247 -2.45 5.14 -0.65
C GLY A 247 -1.54 6.12 -1.40
N GLY A 248 -0.32 6.33 -0.93
CA GLY A 248 0.67 7.21 -1.57
C GLY A 248 0.98 6.84 -3.02
N VAL A 249 1.22 5.56 -3.33
CA VAL A 249 1.46 5.11 -4.71
C VAL A 249 0.21 5.24 -5.56
N SER A 250 -0.99 4.95 -5.02
CA SER A 250 -2.25 5.10 -5.75
C SER A 250 -2.50 6.56 -6.11
N LYS A 251 -2.16 7.49 -5.21
CA LYS A 251 -2.27 8.92 -5.48
C LYS A 251 -1.25 9.40 -6.52
N ALA A 252 -0.03 8.86 -6.47
CA ALA A 252 0.98 9.11 -7.49
C ALA A 252 0.54 8.58 -8.86
N VAL A 253 -0.03 7.37 -8.93
CA VAL A 253 -0.60 6.81 -10.16
C VAL A 253 -1.73 7.69 -10.68
N GLU A 254 -2.72 8.02 -9.85
CA GLU A 254 -3.85 8.89 -10.23
C GLU A 254 -3.38 10.19 -10.88
N LYS A 255 -2.32 10.79 -10.33
CA LYS A 255 -1.71 11.99 -10.88
C LYS A 255 -1.01 11.75 -12.23
N GLN A 256 -0.24 10.67 -12.38
CA GLN A 256 0.53 10.43 -13.60
C GLN A 256 -0.31 9.87 -14.75
N SER A 257 -1.26 8.97 -14.44
CA SER A 257 -2.16 8.36 -15.43
C SER A 257 -3.41 9.20 -15.72
N GLN A 258 -3.66 10.25 -14.91
CA GLN A 258 -4.88 11.07 -14.96
C GLN A 258 -6.16 10.26 -14.71
N ALA A 259 -6.05 9.07 -14.12
CA ALA A 259 -7.16 8.19 -13.82
C ALA A 259 -6.93 7.45 -12.49
N ARG A 260 -7.95 7.38 -11.64
CA ARG A 260 -7.87 6.62 -10.38
C ARG A 260 -7.65 5.14 -10.70
N PRO A 261 -6.57 4.51 -10.21
CA PRO A 261 -6.35 3.09 -10.41
C PRO A 261 -7.33 2.26 -9.59
N ALA A 262 -7.61 1.03 -10.03
CA ALA A 262 -8.26 0.05 -9.16
C ALA A 262 -7.31 -0.33 -8.02
N ILE A 263 -7.77 -0.32 -6.76
CA ILE A 263 -6.92 -0.59 -5.59
C ILE A 263 -7.34 -1.91 -4.98
N TYR A 264 -6.44 -2.88 -4.98
CA TYR A 264 -6.73 -4.23 -4.46
C TYR A 264 -5.82 -4.60 -3.30
N LEU A 265 -6.36 -5.40 -2.39
CA LEU A 265 -5.60 -6.02 -1.33
C LEU A 265 -5.91 -7.51 -1.27
N SER A 266 -4.94 -8.31 -0.85
CA SER A 266 -5.21 -9.70 -0.49
C SER A 266 -4.89 -9.97 0.97
N ASP A 267 -5.73 -10.79 1.60
CA ASP A 267 -5.37 -11.39 2.88
C ASP A 267 -4.70 -12.76 2.62
N GLY A 268 -3.50 -12.94 3.15
CA GLY A 268 -2.81 -14.23 3.13
C GLY A 268 -3.19 -15.14 4.30
N LEU A 269 -4.28 -14.82 5.02
CA LEU A 269 -4.45 -15.20 6.43
C LEU A 269 -5.72 -16.00 6.68
N SER A 270 -6.74 -15.81 5.85
CA SER A 270 -7.88 -16.72 5.84
C SER A 270 -7.51 -18.02 5.13
N MET A 271 -8.16 -19.14 5.50
CA MET A 271 -7.94 -20.44 4.84
C MET A 271 -8.12 -20.36 3.32
N GLU A 272 -8.96 -19.42 2.87
CA GLU A 272 -9.18 -19.08 1.47
C GLU A 272 -8.72 -17.65 1.19
N THR A 273 -7.53 -17.47 0.61
CA THR A 273 -7.05 -16.14 0.20
C THR A 273 -8.09 -15.40 -0.66
N LYS A 274 -8.52 -14.22 -0.20
CA LYS A 274 -9.46 -13.36 -0.94
C LYS A 274 -8.76 -12.10 -1.40
N VAL A 275 -9.04 -11.70 -2.64
CA VAL A 275 -8.68 -10.39 -3.19
C VAL A 275 -9.88 -9.46 -3.06
N ARG A 276 -9.73 -8.39 -2.31
CA ARG A 276 -10.75 -7.36 -2.05
C ARG A 276 -10.38 -6.04 -2.70
N SER A 277 -11.36 -5.20 -2.99
CA SER A 277 -11.06 -3.78 -3.24
C SER A 277 -10.66 -3.10 -1.92
N LEU A 278 -10.05 -1.92 -2.02
CA LEU A 278 -9.77 -1.10 -0.83
C LEU A 278 -11.05 -0.75 -0.07
N GLU A 279 -12.11 -0.33 -0.77
CA GLU A 279 -13.40 0.04 -0.17
C GLU A 279 -14.01 -1.14 0.59
N GLU A 280 -14.00 -2.35 0.01
CA GLU A 280 -14.45 -3.57 0.69
C GLU A 280 -13.63 -3.88 1.95
N THR A 281 -12.32 -3.65 1.89
CA THR A 281 -11.40 -3.90 3.00
C THR A 281 -11.59 -2.90 4.12
N VAL A 282 -11.73 -1.60 3.80
CA VAL A 282 -12.04 -0.54 4.77
C VAL A 282 -13.36 -0.84 5.47
N ARG A 283 -14.44 -1.13 4.72
CA ARG A 283 -15.74 -1.51 5.30
C ARG A 283 -15.64 -2.70 6.23
N LEU A 284 -14.90 -3.74 5.82
CA LEU A 284 -14.71 -4.95 6.61
C LEU A 284 -13.99 -4.63 7.93
N GLU A 285 -12.88 -3.91 7.87
CA GLU A 285 -12.11 -3.56 9.07
C GLU A 285 -12.89 -2.63 10.00
N THR A 286 -13.57 -1.62 9.47
CA THR A 286 -14.45 -0.76 10.27
C THR A 286 -15.51 -1.58 11.02
N ARG A 287 -16.20 -2.50 10.34
CA ARG A 287 -17.23 -3.36 10.96
C ARG A 287 -16.66 -4.40 11.92
N ALA A 288 -15.43 -4.88 11.68
CA ALA A 288 -14.79 -5.90 12.52
C ALA A 288 -14.05 -5.31 13.72
N LYS A 289 -13.60 -4.05 13.65
CA LYS A 289 -12.78 -3.36 14.64
C LYS A 289 -13.46 -2.07 15.12
N THR A 290 -13.21 -0.93 14.47
CA THR A 290 -13.58 0.42 14.96
C THR A 290 -15.02 0.53 15.45
N LEU A 291 -15.99 -0.03 14.71
CA LEU A 291 -17.42 0.00 15.05
C LEU A 291 -17.94 -1.33 15.61
N ASN A 292 -17.07 -2.25 15.98
CA ASN A 292 -17.44 -3.49 16.65
C ASN A 292 -17.41 -3.30 18.17
N PRO A 293 -18.55 -3.41 18.89
CA PRO A 293 -18.59 -3.28 20.34
C PRO A 293 -17.63 -4.21 21.07
N LYS A 294 -17.43 -5.43 20.59
CA LYS A 294 -16.47 -6.35 21.22
C LYS A 294 -15.04 -5.85 21.14
N TRP A 295 -14.69 -5.17 20.04
CA TRP A 295 -13.34 -4.65 19.85
C TRP A 295 -13.14 -3.36 20.65
N TYR A 296 -13.99 -2.34 20.47
CA TYR A 296 -13.77 -1.07 21.15
C TYR A 296 -13.98 -1.18 22.66
N GLU A 297 -14.92 -2.01 23.17
CA GLU A 297 -15.02 -2.26 24.61
C GLU A 297 -13.81 -3.01 25.16
N GLY A 298 -13.26 -3.94 24.38
CA GLY A 298 -12.01 -4.63 24.69
C GLY A 298 -10.84 -3.65 24.80
N MET A 299 -10.74 -2.70 23.87
CA MET A 299 -9.73 -1.64 23.93
C MET A 299 -9.95 -0.74 25.16
N LEU A 300 -11.16 -0.24 25.38
CA LEU A 300 -11.47 0.67 26.48
C LEU A 300 -11.25 0.05 27.88
N ALA A 301 -11.26 -1.29 28.00
CA ALA A 301 -10.86 -1.98 29.23
C ALA A 301 -9.40 -1.71 29.62
N HIS A 302 -8.56 -1.27 28.67
CA HIS A 302 -7.17 -0.87 28.88
C HIS A 302 -6.99 0.65 29.08
N GLY A 303 -8.07 1.39 29.32
CA GLY A 303 -8.05 2.79 29.73
C GLY A 303 -7.39 3.72 28.72
N PHE A 304 -6.36 4.45 29.15
CA PHE A 304 -5.69 5.49 28.35
C PHE A 304 -5.23 4.99 26.98
N ARG A 305 -4.57 3.82 26.93
CA ARG A 305 -4.09 3.21 25.68
C ARG A 305 -5.24 2.71 24.82
N GLY A 306 -6.33 2.24 25.43
CA GLY A 306 -7.52 1.81 24.70
C GLY A 306 -8.13 2.91 23.84
N VAL A 307 -8.27 4.11 24.41
CA VAL A 307 -8.77 5.28 23.66
C VAL A 307 -7.78 5.69 22.56
N ALA A 308 -6.47 5.60 22.82
CA ALA A 308 -5.45 5.90 21.82
C ALA A 308 -5.52 4.92 20.62
N GLU A 309 -5.79 3.64 20.84
CA GLU A 309 -5.99 2.69 19.74
C GLU A 309 -7.24 3.01 18.92
N ILE A 310 -8.37 3.35 19.57
CA ILE A 310 -9.58 3.77 18.84
C ILE A 310 -9.29 5.00 17.98
N GLU A 311 -8.61 6.00 18.54
CA GLU A 311 -8.24 7.21 17.82
C GLU A 311 -7.28 6.93 16.66
N ASN A 312 -6.25 6.10 16.86
CA ASN A 312 -5.34 5.66 15.79
C ASN A 312 -6.11 5.07 14.60
N HIS A 313 -7.11 4.21 14.85
CA HIS A 313 -7.93 3.63 13.79
C HIS A 313 -8.71 4.69 13.01
N VAL A 314 -9.25 5.72 13.68
CA VAL A 314 -9.96 6.83 13.02
C VAL A 314 -8.99 7.69 12.20
N VAL A 315 -7.79 7.98 12.72
CA VAL A 315 -6.75 8.73 12.00
C VAL A 315 -6.26 7.96 10.77
N ASN A 316 -6.03 6.66 10.88
CA ASN A 316 -5.62 5.83 9.75
C ASN A 316 -6.73 5.71 8.70
N THR A 317 -8.00 5.64 9.14
CA THR A 317 -9.15 5.72 8.23
C THR A 317 -9.17 7.05 7.48
N PHE A 318 -8.93 8.17 8.16
CA PHE A 318 -8.77 9.47 7.50
C PHE A 318 -7.62 9.48 6.47
N GLY A 319 -6.50 8.81 6.76
CA GLY A 319 -5.40 8.67 5.81
C GLY A 319 -5.79 7.98 4.49
N TRP A 320 -6.71 7.02 4.54
CA TRP A 320 -7.28 6.41 3.34
C TRP A 320 -8.13 7.39 2.53
N SER A 321 -8.92 8.24 3.17
CA SER A 321 -9.64 9.31 2.46
C SER A 321 -8.69 10.29 1.79
N ALA A 322 -7.65 10.74 2.51
CA ALA A 322 -6.67 11.68 2.00
C ALA A 322 -5.92 11.16 0.76
N THR A 323 -5.57 9.87 0.77
CA THR A 323 -4.74 9.27 -0.27
C THR A 323 -5.52 8.62 -1.41
N THR A 324 -6.73 8.14 -1.16
CA THR A 324 -7.48 7.32 -2.14
C THR A 324 -8.95 7.70 -2.29
N GLY A 325 -9.56 8.38 -1.32
CA GLY A 325 -11.00 8.63 -1.31
C GLY A 325 -11.82 7.33 -1.34
N ALA A 326 -11.38 6.31 -0.59
CA ALA A 326 -12.01 4.98 -0.53
C ALA A 326 -12.86 4.74 0.72
N VAL A 327 -12.99 5.73 1.60
CA VAL A 327 -13.80 5.64 2.82
C VAL A 327 -15.20 6.16 2.50
N ASP A 328 -16.22 5.36 2.82
CA ASP A 328 -17.60 5.79 2.65
C ASP A 328 -18.02 6.77 3.75
N ASP A 329 -18.94 7.67 3.40
CA ASP A 329 -19.50 8.68 4.29
C ASP A 329 -20.06 8.11 5.61
N TRP A 330 -20.79 6.98 5.53
CA TRP A 330 -21.42 6.34 6.68
C TRP A 330 -20.41 5.94 7.77
N ILE A 331 -19.15 5.69 7.41
CA ILE A 331 -18.10 5.31 8.36
C ILE A 331 -17.84 6.45 9.33
N TYR A 332 -17.70 7.68 8.83
CA TYR A 332 -17.50 8.86 9.67
C TYR A 332 -18.73 9.17 10.51
N THR A 333 -19.93 9.04 9.91
CA THR A 333 -21.20 9.24 10.62
C THR A 333 -21.33 8.27 11.80
N GLU A 334 -21.16 6.97 11.60
CA GLU A 334 -21.27 5.99 12.68
C GLU A 334 -20.14 6.13 13.73
N VAL A 335 -18.93 6.56 13.34
CA VAL A 335 -17.84 6.89 14.28
C VAL A 335 -18.23 8.08 15.15
N ALA A 336 -18.75 9.16 14.56
CA ALA A 336 -19.22 10.32 15.30
C ALA A 336 -20.36 9.95 16.26
N GLU A 337 -21.36 9.20 15.79
CA GLU A 337 -22.48 8.73 16.60
C GLU A 337 -22.02 7.88 17.79
N THR A 338 -21.11 6.93 17.55
CA THR A 338 -20.67 5.97 18.55
C THR A 338 -19.80 6.62 19.63
N PHE A 339 -18.81 7.42 19.22
CA PHE A 339 -17.75 7.88 20.12
C PHE A 339 -17.93 9.31 20.63
N VAL A 340 -18.70 10.14 19.93
CA VAL A 340 -18.82 11.57 20.25
C VAL A 340 -20.24 12.00 20.58
N LEU A 341 -21.23 11.63 19.76
CA LEU A 341 -22.62 12.05 19.98
C LEU A 341 -23.31 11.26 21.09
N ASN A 342 -22.82 10.05 21.40
CA ASN A 342 -23.22 9.31 22.59
C ASN A 342 -22.54 9.92 23.83
N GLU A 343 -23.31 10.66 24.63
CA GLU A 343 -22.79 11.37 25.83
C GLU A 343 -22.10 10.44 26.84
N GLY A 344 -22.63 9.24 27.05
CA GLY A 344 -22.04 8.26 27.97
C GLY A 344 -20.69 7.73 27.48
N MET A 345 -20.56 7.51 26.17
CA MET A 345 -19.28 7.13 25.57
C MET A 345 -18.30 8.29 25.60
N LEU A 346 -18.73 9.49 25.20
CA LEU A 346 -17.88 10.68 25.18
C LEU A 346 -17.29 10.99 26.57
N GLU A 347 -18.11 10.96 27.63
CA GLU A 347 -17.61 11.19 29.00
C GLU A 347 -16.58 10.12 29.40
N ARG A 348 -16.78 8.87 28.99
CA ARG A 348 -15.82 7.79 29.23
C ARG A 348 -14.50 8.04 28.49
N LEU A 349 -14.54 8.41 27.20
CA LEU A 349 -13.34 8.73 26.43
C LEU A 349 -12.60 9.93 27.04
N ARG A 350 -13.34 10.98 27.39
CA ARG A 350 -12.83 12.21 28.04
C ARG A 350 -12.12 11.92 29.35
N HIS A 351 -12.68 11.03 30.18
CA HIS A 351 -12.08 10.64 31.44
C HIS A 351 -10.85 9.75 31.26
N LEU A 352 -10.89 8.81 30.33
CA LEU A 352 -9.79 7.85 30.12
C LEU A 352 -8.57 8.47 29.42
N ASN A 353 -8.80 9.30 28.40
CA ASN A 353 -7.75 9.97 27.64
C ASN A 353 -8.31 11.19 26.87
N PRO A 354 -8.30 12.39 27.47
CA PRO A 354 -8.83 13.59 26.83
C PRO A 354 -8.04 14.02 25.59
N HIS A 355 -6.73 13.70 25.51
CA HIS A 355 -5.91 14.02 24.34
C HIS A 355 -6.35 13.25 23.09
N SER A 356 -6.54 11.92 23.21
CA SER A 356 -7.02 11.10 22.10
C SER A 356 -8.48 11.38 21.78
N ALA A 357 -9.33 11.67 22.78
CA ALA A 357 -10.70 12.13 22.50
C ALA A 357 -10.70 13.42 21.66
N ARG A 358 -9.85 14.40 22.02
CA ARG A 358 -9.70 15.65 21.25
C ARG A 358 -9.22 15.38 19.83
N SER A 359 -8.19 14.54 19.67
CA SER A 359 -7.64 14.20 18.35
C SER A 359 -8.67 13.52 17.44
N LEU A 360 -9.47 12.60 17.99
CA LEU A 360 -10.57 11.96 17.27
C LEU A 360 -11.58 12.99 16.75
N VAL A 361 -12.04 13.89 17.61
CA VAL A 361 -13.00 14.95 17.23
C VAL A 361 -12.38 15.90 16.20
N ALA A 362 -11.12 16.30 16.38
CA ALA A 362 -10.38 17.12 15.43
C ALA A 362 -10.35 16.46 14.04
N ARG A 363 -10.12 15.15 14.00
CA ARG A 363 -10.04 14.41 12.74
C ARG A 363 -11.38 14.28 12.04
N LEU A 364 -12.48 14.15 12.77
CA LEU A 364 -13.83 14.20 12.20
C LEU A 364 -14.15 15.58 11.59
N LEU A 365 -13.81 16.65 12.32
CA LEU A 365 -13.96 18.02 11.82
C LEU A 365 -13.08 18.27 10.58
N GLU A 366 -11.87 17.73 10.54
CA GLU A 366 -11.00 17.82 9.38
C GLU A 366 -11.54 17.00 8.19
N ALA A 367 -12.12 15.82 8.43
CA ALA A 367 -12.75 15.03 7.38
C ALA A 367 -13.87 15.80 6.69
N GLU A 368 -14.71 16.51 7.46
CA GLU A 368 -15.74 17.40 6.91
C GLU A 368 -15.12 18.61 6.18
N GLY A 369 -14.19 19.32 6.82
CA GLY A 369 -13.56 20.51 6.24
C GLY A 369 -12.80 20.25 4.93
N ARG A 370 -12.38 19.00 4.69
CA ARG A 370 -11.74 18.54 3.44
C ARG A 370 -12.70 17.88 2.46
N GLY A 371 -13.98 17.77 2.78
CA GLY A 371 -15.02 17.19 1.94
C GLY A 371 -15.02 15.66 1.87
N PHE A 372 -14.33 14.97 2.79
CA PHE A 372 -14.35 13.51 2.90
C PHE A 372 -15.59 12.97 3.60
N TRP A 373 -16.26 13.83 4.37
CA TRP A 373 -17.47 13.51 5.10
C TRP A 373 -18.50 14.64 4.93
N GLN A 374 -19.73 14.28 4.61
CA GLN A 374 -20.88 15.18 4.45
C GLN A 374 -21.82 14.99 5.65
N ALA A 375 -21.55 15.70 6.73
CA ALA A 375 -22.39 15.65 7.93
C ALA A 375 -23.47 16.74 7.93
N GLU A 376 -24.55 16.50 8.68
CA GLU A 376 -25.54 17.53 8.96
C GLU A 376 -24.93 18.66 9.80
N ARG A 377 -25.42 19.88 9.59
CA ARG A 377 -24.90 21.07 10.28
C ARG A 377 -24.94 20.96 11.80
N GLU A 378 -25.99 20.36 12.34
CA GLU A 378 -26.18 20.16 13.79
C GLU A 378 -25.09 19.23 14.36
N VAL A 379 -24.70 18.19 13.62
CA VAL A 379 -23.60 17.29 14.00
C VAL A 379 -22.28 18.05 14.06
N ILE A 380 -22.00 18.89 13.06
CA ILE A 380 -20.75 19.67 13.03
C ILE A 380 -20.70 20.72 14.14
N GLU A 381 -21.82 21.41 14.41
CA GLU A 381 -21.91 22.34 15.54
C GLU A 381 -21.65 21.62 16.86
N ARG A 382 -22.23 20.43 17.06
CA ARG A 382 -21.96 19.60 18.24
C ARG A 382 -20.49 19.17 18.34
N LEU A 383 -19.87 18.73 17.25
CA LEU A 383 -18.44 18.36 17.26
C LEU A 383 -17.55 19.55 17.65
N ARG A 384 -17.87 20.77 17.19
CA ARG A 384 -17.13 21.99 17.56
C ARG A 384 -17.27 22.33 19.04
N GLU A 385 -18.47 22.18 19.60
CA GLU A 385 -18.69 22.35 21.05
C GLU A 385 -17.87 21.35 21.87
N VAL A 386 -17.90 20.07 21.48
CA VAL A 386 -17.15 19.02 22.16
C VAL A 386 -15.64 19.28 22.05
N PHE A 387 -15.16 19.69 20.88
CA PHE A 387 -13.76 20.04 20.67
C PHE A 387 -13.32 21.18 21.60
N ALA A 388 -14.09 22.27 21.66
CA ALA A 388 -13.79 23.39 22.55
C ALA A 388 -13.77 22.97 24.03
N GLY A 389 -14.75 22.17 24.48
CA GLY A 389 -14.79 21.69 25.85
C GLY A 389 -13.63 20.76 26.22
N LEU A 390 -13.10 19.99 25.25
CA LEU A 390 -11.90 19.18 25.44
C LEU A 390 -10.62 20.04 25.50
N GLU A 391 -10.53 21.12 24.72
CA GLU A 391 -9.42 22.08 24.82
C GLU A 391 -9.42 22.79 26.18
N ASP A 392 -10.55 23.30 26.64
CA ASP A 392 -10.66 23.97 27.95
C ASP A 392 -10.19 23.07 29.10
N GLN A 393 -10.53 21.78 29.03
CA GLN A 393 -10.09 20.77 30.00
C GLN A 393 -8.57 20.54 29.96
N LEU A 394 -7.98 20.53 28.77
CA LEU A 394 -6.54 20.26 28.59
C LEU A 394 -5.68 21.48 28.90
N GLU A 395 -6.17 22.69 28.61
CA GLU A 395 -5.49 23.95 28.88
C GLU A 395 -5.70 24.45 30.33
N GLY A 396 -6.63 23.84 31.07
CA GLY A 396 -6.86 24.11 32.49
C GLY A 396 -7.71 25.36 32.76
N VAL A 397 -8.62 25.69 31.83
CA VAL A 397 -9.53 26.85 31.92
C VAL A 397 -10.87 26.48 32.58
N ALA A 398 -11.09 25.19 32.85
CA ALA A 398 -12.35 24.60 33.35
C ALA A 398 -12.63 24.81 34.85
#